data_AF-A0A3F3QAN9-F1
#
_entry.id   AF-A0A3F3QAN9-F1
#
_cell.length_a   1.000
_cell.length_b   1.000
_cell.length_c   1.000
_cell.angle_alpha   90.00
_cell.angle_beta   90.00
_cell.angle_gamma   90.00
#
_symmetry.space_group_name_H-M   'P 1'
#
loop_
_entity.id
_entity.type
_entity.pdbx_description
1 polymer ?
#
loop_
_entity_poly.entity_id
_entity_poly.type
_entity_poly.pdbx_seq_one_letter_code
_entity_poly.pdbx_strand_id
1 'polypeptide(L)'
;MESVQRLFYRAKNDTDHDIEAGSVKEVEKIEDIPAGYPRFSTFMSSHPSFQVYRRFSSLRTRDLLIKQDRLAVLEEKLNDLDRNEETLSFLASCRRDRNVERQKVLSAIDVALREYDATIKRNTEILKLEEARARPASALQNWIAGNPCIARSETGFLQHEDDLMTLFSSEDGTTMYLEGWVEDKLIRLFSRSYKSRCEALSRDPMVYIPRDSLVVHIARGLLGLLAIIFIIGPVIACNYLESMLSRLIVITASTTLFIGFLLIGTRAKTVEVLVAGAAYATVLTVFITQQ
;
A
#
# COMPACT_ATOMS: atom_id res chain seq x y z
N MET A 1 54.88 42.31 29.42
CA MET A 1 53.57 42.48 30.10
C MET A 1 53.22 43.96 30.03
N GLU A 2 52.51 44.36 28.98
CA GLU A 2 51.71 45.58 28.99
C GLU A 2 50.28 45.20 28.59
N SER A 3 49.53 45.07 29.67
CA SER A 3 48.11 44.96 29.90
C SER A 3 47.21 45.74 28.94
N VAL A 4 46.39 44.92 28.28
CA VAL A 4 44.99 45.13 27.88
C VAL A 4 44.19 45.96 28.89
N GLN A 5 43.38 46.91 28.39
CA GLN A 5 41.95 47.11 28.68
C GLN A 5 41.57 48.59 28.61
N ARG A 6 40.65 48.92 27.70
CA ARG A 6 39.33 49.49 28.03
C ARG A 6 38.57 49.77 26.73
N LEU A 7 37.49 49.04 26.48
CA LEU A 7 36.13 49.31 26.98
C LEU A 7 35.46 50.49 26.25
N PHE A 8 34.48 50.11 25.43
CA PHE A 8 33.15 50.71 25.29
C PHE A 8 33.03 52.24 25.29
N TYR A 9 32.64 52.80 24.14
CA TYR A 9 31.46 53.68 24.10
C TYR A 9 30.83 53.73 22.71
N ARG A 10 29.51 53.90 22.74
CA ARG A 10 28.46 53.63 21.76
C ARG A 10 27.95 54.93 21.13
N ALA A 11 27.61 54.91 19.84
CA ALA A 11 26.56 55.70 19.16
C ALA A 11 26.67 55.47 17.64
N LYS A 12 25.63 55.34 16.80
CA LYS A 12 24.16 55.35 16.90
C LYS A 12 23.63 54.98 15.48
N ASN A 13 22.56 54.17 15.43
CA ASN A 13 21.50 53.93 14.42
C ASN A 13 21.64 54.62 13.03
N ASP A 14 21.28 53.99 11.91
CA ASP A 14 19.89 53.61 11.60
C ASP A 14 19.76 52.54 10.51
N THR A 15 18.65 51.81 10.60
CA THR A 15 18.10 50.76 9.75
C THR A 15 17.99 51.10 8.26
N ASP A 16 18.37 50.17 7.38
CA ASP A 16 17.53 49.83 6.23
C ASP A 16 17.76 48.38 5.75
N HIS A 17 16.67 47.79 5.27
CA HIS A 17 16.42 46.41 4.85
C HIS A 17 17.58 45.50 4.38
N ASP A 18 17.89 44.46 5.18
CA ASP A 18 18.41 43.19 4.65
C ASP A 18 17.32 42.12 4.77
N ILE A 19 16.59 41.96 3.67
CA ILE A 19 15.64 40.88 3.41
C ILE A 19 16.40 39.56 3.58
N GLU A 20 15.87 38.68 4.43
CA GLU A 20 16.28 37.29 4.55
C GLU A 20 16.32 36.63 3.16
N ALA A 21 17.51 36.60 2.54
CA ALA A 21 17.82 35.70 1.45
C ALA A 21 17.88 34.30 2.04
N GLY A 22 16.71 33.69 2.26
CA GLY A 22 16.60 32.26 2.49
C GLY A 22 17.34 31.56 1.36
N SER A 23 18.51 31.00 1.66
CA SER A 23 19.24 30.15 0.74
C SER A 23 18.29 29.03 0.34
N VAL A 24 17.80 29.08 -0.90
CA VAL A 24 17.15 27.93 -1.53
C VAL A 24 18.22 26.85 -1.52
N LYS A 25 18.17 25.93 -0.53
CA LYS A 25 19.03 24.75 -0.51
C LYS A 25 18.75 24.03 -1.81
N GLU A 26 19.71 24.06 -2.73
CA GLU A 26 19.69 23.23 -3.91
C GLU A 26 19.46 21.79 -3.42
N VAL A 27 18.37 21.16 -3.85
CA VAL A 27 18.03 19.81 -3.41
C VAL A 27 19.15 18.91 -3.89
N GLU A 28 19.93 18.37 -2.95
CA GLU A 28 21.02 17.43 -3.24
C GLU A 28 20.44 16.27 -4.05
N LYS A 29 21.01 16.00 -5.23
CA LYS A 29 20.53 14.90 -6.06
C LYS A 29 20.95 13.58 -5.43
N ILE A 30 20.19 12.53 -5.68
CA ILE A 30 20.44 11.22 -5.08
C ILE A 30 21.85 10.72 -5.41
N GLU A 31 22.37 11.01 -6.60
CA GLU A 31 23.71 10.58 -7.01
C GLU A 31 24.85 11.30 -6.30
N ASP A 32 24.58 12.47 -5.72
CA ASP A 32 25.58 13.27 -4.99
C ASP A 32 25.85 12.65 -3.60
N ILE A 33 24.92 11.84 -3.10
CA ILE A 33 25.05 11.10 -1.84
C ILE A 33 26.09 9.97 -1.99
N PRO A 34 26.93 9.71 -0.96
CA PRO A 34 27.93 8.64 -0.99
C PRO A 34 27.34 7.27 -1.38
N ALA A 35 28.01 6.57 -2.29
CA ALA A 35 27.62 5.22 -2.71
C ALA A 35 27.61 4.25 -1.50
N GLY A 36 26.67 3.31 -1.51
CA GLY A 36 26.37 2.44 -0.38
C GLY A 36 24.91 2.53 0.04
N TYR A 37 24.65 2.04 1.25
CA TYR A 37 23.36 2.24 1.93
C TYR A 37 22.89 3.69 1.99
N PRO A 38 23.73 4.73 2.21
CA PRO A 38 23.26 6.11 2.24
C PRO A 38 22.52 6.52 0.97
N ARG A 39 23.11 6.27 -0.20
CA ARG A 39 22.48 6.55 -1.49
C ARG A 39 21.22 5.70 -1.72
N PHE A 40 21.31 4.40 -1.43
CA PHE A 40 20.18 3.49 -1.65
C PHE A 40 18.97 3.79 -0.76
N SER A 41 19.19 4.04 0.52
CA SER A 41 18.11 4.42 1.44
C SER A 41 17.46 5.72 1.02
N THR A 42 18.24 6.71 0.57
CA THR A 42 17.69 7.97 0.08
C THR A 42 16.87 7.77 -1.20
N PHE A 43 17.31 6.89 -2.10
CA PHE A 43 16.52 6.50 -3.26
C PHE A 43 15.20 5.82 -2.86
N MET A 44 15.23 4.80 -2.00
CA MET A 44 14.02 4.12 -1.54
C MET A 44 13.05 5.06 -0.82
N SER A 45 13.56 6.04 -0.06
CA SER A 45 12.73 7.03 0.63
C SER A 45 12.25 8.17 -0.27
N SER A 46 12.75 8.28 -1.50
CA SER A 46 12.41 9.40 -2.41
C SER A 46 10.95 9.41 -2.84
N HIS A 47 10.29 8.24 -2.86
CA HIS A 47 8.88 8.14 -3.21
C HIS A 47 8.22 6.92 -2.52
N PRO A 48 6.96 7.03 -2.05
CA PRO A 48 6.26 5.93 -1.39
C PRO A 48 6.18 4.64 -2.22
N SER A 49 6.11 4.75 -3.55
CA SER A 49 6.09 3.57 -4.44
C SER A 49 7.37 2.73 -4.41
N PHE A 50 8.49 3.27 -3.92
CA PHE A 50 9.75 2.54 -3.78
C PHE A 50 9.93 1.88 -2.41
N GLN A 51 8.94 1.98 -1.52
CA GLN A 51 8.90 1.28 -0.24
C GLN A 51 8.54 -0.21 -0.44
N VAL A 52 9.32 -0.88 -1.28
CA VAL A 52 9.18 -2.29 -1.67
C VAL A 52 10.14 -3.14 -0.84
N TYR A 53 9.59 -4.13 -0.16
CA TYR A 53 10.34 -5.04 0.70
C TYR A 53 9.89 -6.47 0.49
N ARG A 54 10.71 -7.43 0.92
CA ARG A 54 10.32 -8.83 0.90
C ARG A 54 9.46 -9.17 2.12
N ARG A 55 8.36 -9.87 1.90
CA ARG A 55 7.41 -10.34 2.93
C ARG A 55 7.95 -11.53 3.70
N PHE A 56 8.77 -12.38 3.06
CA PHE A 56 9.33 -13.63 3.61
C PHE A 56 8.24 -14.65 3.96
N SER A 57 7.22 -14.78 3.10
CA SER A 57 6.02 -15.57 3.36
C SER A 57 6.33 -17.03 3.72
N SER A 58 7.15 -17.71 2.91
CA SER A 58 7.55 -19.10 3.17
C SER A 58 8.31 -19.26 4.50
N LEU A 59 9.23 -18.34 4.80
CA LEU A 59 10.02 -18.40 6.04
C LEU A 59 9.16 -18.14 7.28
N ARG A 60 8.24 -17.18 7.21
CA ARG A 60 7.28 -16.87 8.27
C ARG A 60 6.32 -18.03 8.53
N THR A 61 5.80 -18.64 7.47
CA THR A 61 4.95 -19.83 7.58
C THR A 61 5.71 -20.98 8.20
N ARG A 62 6.98 -21.19 7.82
CA ARG A 62 7.82 -22.21 8.43
C ARG A 62 8.02 -21.99 9.94
N ASP A 63 8.30 -20.76 10.36
CA ASP A 63 8.42 -20.41 11.79
C ASP A 63 7.10 -20.67 12.55
N LEU A 64 5.96 -20.30 11.97
CA LEU A 64 4.64 -20.61 12.54
C LEU A 64 4.41 -22.11 12.71
N LEU A 65 4.70 -22.91 11.69
CA LEU A 65 4.51 -24.37 11.74
C LEU A 65 5.39 -25.03 12.80
N ILE A 66 6.64 -24.58 12.96
CA ILE A 66 7.54 -25.09 14.02
C ILE A 66 6.99 -24.75 15.41
N LYS A 67 6.46 -23.55 15.60
CA LYS A 67 5.85 -23.15 16.88
C LYS A 67 4.57 -23.92 17.17
N GLN A 68 3.75 -24.18 16.14
CA GLN A 68 2.54 -24.99 16.24
C GLN A 68 2.85 -26.44 16.63
N ASP A 69 3.84 -27.05 15.98
CA ASP A 69 4.28 -28.42 16.30
C ASP A 69 4.81 -28.53 17.73
N ARG A 70 5.60 -27.55 18.19
CA ARG A 70 6.05 -27.48 19.58
C ARG A 70 4.88 -27.48 20.57
N LEU A 71 3.80 -26.76 20.26
CA LEU A 71 2.59 -26.77 21.09
C LEU A 71 1.89 -28.12 21.05
N ALA A 72 1.78 -28.76 19.89
CA ALA A 72 1.19 -30.08 19.74
C ALA A 72 1.92 -31.14 20.58
N VAL A 73 3.25 -31.15 20.57
CA VAL A 73 4.06 -32.07 21.41
C VAL A 73 3.83 -31.82 22.91
N LEU A 74 3.74 -30.55 23.33
CA LEU A 74 3.46 -30.21 24.72
C LEU A 74 2.03 -30.60 25.14
N GLU A 75 1.06 -30.42 24.25
CA GLU A 75 -0.33 -30.82 24.43
C GLU A 75 -0.46 -32.34 24.55
N GLU A 76 0.20 -33.10 23.68
CA GLU A 76 0.27 -34.57 23.77
C GLU A 76 0.84 -35.00 25.12
N LYS A 77 1.98 -34.43 25.53
CA LYS A 77 2.59 -34.72 26.83
C LYS A 77 1.68 -34.36 28.01
N LEU A 78 0.93 -33.26 27.92
CA LEU A 78 -0.03 -32.87 28.95
C LEU A 78 -1.18 -33.90 29.03
N ASN A 79 -1.74 -34.27 27.88
CA ASN A 79 -2.81 -35.26 27.78
C ASN A 79 -2.37 -36.63 28.34
N ASP A 80 -1.13 -37.04 28.10
CA ASP A 80 -0.58 -38.27 28.66
C ASP A 80 -0.44 -38.20 30.18
N LEU A 81 0.02 -37.06 30.72
CA LEU A 81 0.10 -36.86 32.17
C LEU A 81 -1.29 -36.88 32.82
N ASP A 82 -2.30 -36.32 32.15
CA ASP A 82 -3.67 -36.30 32.66
C ASP A 82 -4.35 -37.66 32.60
N ARG A 83 -4.11 -38.43 31.53
CA ARG A 83 -4.64 -39.80 31.38
C ARG A 83 -4.05 -40.79 32.38
N ASN A 84 -2.78 -40.60 32.74
CA ASN A 84 -2.06 -41.47 33.67
C ASN A 84 -2.12 -40.97 35.12
N GLU A 85 -2.90 -39.94 35.43
CA GLU A 85 -3.03 -39.40 36.78
C GLU A 85 -3.93 -40.29 37.65
N GLU A 86 -3.32 -40.95 38.63
CA GLU A 86 -4.04 -41.80 39.59
C GLU A 86 -4.88 -40.98 40.58
N THR A 87 -4.43 -39.75 40.91
CA THR A 87 -5.09 -38.91 41.91
C THR A 87 -6.05 -37.91 41.25
N LEU A 88 -7.31 -38.32 41.09
CA LEU A 88 -8.37 -37.48 40.48
C LEU A 88 -8.52 -36.09 41.12
N SER A 89 -8.22 -35.96 42.41
CA SER A 89 -8.30 -34.67 43.11
C SER A 89 -7.28 -33.64 42.63
N PHE A 90 -6.18 -34.07 42.00
CA PHE A 90 -5.18 -33.20 41.38
C PHE A 90 -5.70 -32.63 40.06
N LEU A 91 -6.34 -33.46 39.21
CA LEU A 91 -7.02 -33.00 37.99
C LEU A 91 -8.17 -32.03 38.30
N ALA A 92 -8.94 -32.32 39.35
CA ALA A 92 -10.10 -31.53 39.72
C ALA A 92 -9.78 -30.19 40.39
N SER A 93 -8.54 -29.97 40.85
CA SER A 93 -8.18 -28.74 41.56
C SER A 93 -6.71 -28.37 41.40
N CYS A 94 -6.45 -27.31 40.63
CA CYS A 94 -5.11 -26.73 40.49
C CYS A 94 -4.46 -26.36 41.83
N ARG A 95 -5.25 -25.99 42.84
CA ARG A 95 -4.75 -25.67 44.20
C ARG A 95 -4.24 -26.90 44.95
N ARG A 96 -4.74 -28.10 44.60
CA ARG A 96 -4.35 -29.37 45.21
C ARG A 96 -3.40 -30.17 44.33
N ASP A 97 -3.22 -29.78 43.08
CA ASP A 97 -2.33 -30.44 42.15
C ASP A 97 -0.88 -30.41 42.64
N ARG A 98 -0.30 -31.60 42.85
CA ARG A 98 1.09 -31.78 43.26
C ARG A 98 1.96 -32.40 42.16
N ASN A 99 1.41 -32.58 40.95
CA ASN A 99 2.13 -33.15 39.83
C ASN A 99 3.10 -32.10 39.25
N VAL A 100 4.36 -32.17 39.69
CA VAL A 100 5.41 -31.22 39.30
C VAL A 100 5.66 -31.25 37.79
N GLU A 101 5.57 -32.41 37.16
CA GLU A 101 5.78 -32.55 35.71
C GLU A 101 4.64 -31.91 34.92
N ARG A 102 3.38 -32.08 35.34
CA ARG A 102 2.25 -31.36 34.73
C ARG A 102 2.40 -29.86 34.86
N GLN A 103 2.79 -29.36 36.05
CA GLN A 103 3.02 -27.92 36.25
C GLN A 103 4.14 -27.38 35.35
N LYS A 104 5.23 -28.14 35.16
CA LYS A 104 6.30 -27.78 34.21
C LYS A 104 5.79 -27.76 32.77
N VAL A 105 4.99 -28.74 32.35
CA VAL A 105 4.41 -28.75 31.00
C VAL A 105 3.46 -27.58 30.79
N LEU A 106 2.57 -27.31 31.75
CA LEU A 106 1.65 -26.17 31.68
C LEU A 106 2.38 -24.81 31.60
N SER A 107 3.46 -24.63 32.37
CA SER A 107 4.28 -23.41 32.27
C SER A 107 5.02 -23.31 30.93
N ALA A 108 5.51 -24.43 30.38
CA ALA A 108 6.10 -24.45 29.05
C ALA A 108 5.08 -24.12 27.95
N ILE A 109 3.85 -24.60 28.09
CA ILE A 109 2.71 -24.28 27.20
C ILE A 109 2.41 -22.78 27.26
N ASP A 110 2.33 -22.18 28.46
CA ASP A 110 2.08 -20.74 28.62
C ASP A 110 3.12 -19.89 27.87
N VAL A 111 4.41 -20.24 27.96
CA VAL A 111 5.47 -19.56 27.21
C VAL A 111 5.34 -19.79 25.71
N ALA A 112 5.12 -21.02 25.28
CA ALA A 112 5.00 -21.37 23.86
C ALA A 112 3.78 -20.71 23.20
N LEU A 113 2.64 -20.63 23.90
CA LEU A 113 1.44 -19.96 23.43
C LEU A 113 1.67 -18.47 23.22
N ARG A 114 2.33 -17.78 24.16
CA ARG A 114 2.66 -16.35 23.99
C ARG A 114 3.50 -16.09 22.73
N GLU A 115 4.51 -16.92 22.49
CA GLU A 115 5.35 -16.79 21.29
C GLU A 115 4.57 -17.08 20.00
N TYR A 116 3.75 -18.12 20.02
CA TYR A 116 2.89 -18.50 18.89
C TYR A 116 1.89 -17.39 18.56
N ASP A 117 1.14 -16.92 19.54
CA ASP A 117 0.13 -15.87 19.40
C ASP A 117 0.74 -14.54 18.92
N ALA A 118 1.90 -14.16 19.46
CA ALA A 118 2.61 -12.96 19.01
C ALA A 118 3.11 -13.09 17.57
N THR A 119 3.46 -14.30 17.14
CA THR A 119 3.90 -14.56 15.76
C THR A 119 2.71 -14.55 14.80
N ILE A 120 1.57 -15.12 15.17
CA ILE A 120 0.32 -15.00 14.41
C ILE A 120 -0.05 -13.55 14.23
N LYS A 121 -0.13 -12.76 15.31
CA LYS A 121 -0.51 -11.34 15.22
C LYS A 121 0.38 -10.56 14.26
N ARG A 122 1.71 -10.69 14.40
CA ARG A 122 2.66 -10.02 13.51
C ARG A 122 2.53 -10.47 12.05
N ASN A 123 2.34 -11.76 11.81
CA ASN A 123 2.18 -12.29 10.45
C ASN A 123 0.85 -11.86 9.83
N THR A 124 -0.23 -11.79 10.61
CA THR A 124 -1.53 -11.26 10.17
C THR A 124 -1.41 -9.82 9.71
N GLU A 125 -0.73 -8.95 10.46
CA GLU A 125 -0.52 -7.55 10.03
C GLU A 125 0.29 -7.46 8.73
N ILE A 126 1.29 -8.33 8.55
CA ILE A 126 2.12 -8.35 7.34
C ILE A 126 1.36 -8.92 6.13
N LEU A 127 0.45 -9.89 6.35
CA LEU A 127 -0.41 -10.43 5.30
C LEU A 127 -1.47 -9.42 4.83
N LYS A 128 -1.84 -8.44 5.66
CA LYS A 128 -2.72 -7.34 5.27
C LYS A 128 -2.04 -6.33 4.34
N LEU A 129 -0.71 -6.28 4.31
CA LEU A 129 0.03 -5.37 3.44
C LEU A 129 -0.15 -5.77 1.98
N GLU A 130 -0.35 -4.76 1.12
CA GLU A 130 -0.52 -4.97 -0.32
C GLU A 130 0.73 -5.58 -0.97
N GLU A 131 0.49 -6.37 -2.00
CA GLU A 131 1.55 -6.88 -2.86
C GLU A 131 2.24 -5.73 -3.60
N ALA A 132 3.56 -5.83 -3.77
CA ALA A 132 4.30 -4.81 -4.48
C ALA A 132 3.91 -4.78 -5.96
N ARG A 133 3.72 -3.58 -6.51
CA ARG A 133 3.42 -3.42 -7.93
C ARG A 133 4.65 -3.74 -8.79
N ALA A 134 4.44 -4.47 -9.88
CA ALA A 134 5.50 -4.85 -10.81
C ALA A 134 6.29 -3.65 -11.37
N ARG A 135 5.60 -2.53 -11.66
CA ARG A 135 6.22 -1.35 -12.26
C ARG A 135 7.22 -0.63 -11.33
N PRO A 136 6.87 -0.24 -10.09
CA PRO A 136 7.84 0.26 -9.12
C PRO A 136 8.98 -0.72 -8.80
N ALA A 137 8.69 -2.02 -8.69
CA ALA A 137 9.72 -3.03 -8.47
C ALA A 137 10.72 -3.09 -9.64
N SER A 138 10.22 -3.07 -10.88
CA SER A 138 11.05 -3.03 -12.09
C SER A 138 11.85 -1.73 -12.18
N ALA A 139 11.26 -0.59 -11.83
CA ALA A 139 11.96 0.70 -11.81
C ALA A 139 13.11 0.69 -10.79
N LEU A 140 12.89 0.10 -9.61
CA LEU A 140 13.92 -0.09 -8.59
C LEU A 140 15.05 -1.01 -9.08
N GLN A 141 14.72 -2.15 -9.72
CA GLN A 141 15.72 -3.03 -10.32
C GLN A 141 16.55 -2.33 -11.41
N ASN A 142 15.89 -1.57 -12.30
CA ASN A 142 16.56 -0.80 -13.36
C ASN A 142 17.49 0.27 -12.78
N TRP A 143 17.05 0.97 -11.73
CA TRP A 143 17.89 1.97 -11.05
C TRP A 143 19.13 1.35 -10.44
N ILE A 144 19.00 0.22 -9.74
CA ILE A 144 20.12 -0.51 -9.14
C ILE A 144 21.11 -0.98 -10.22
N ALA A 145 20.60 -1.40 -11.38
CA ALA A 145 21.44 -1.79 -12.52
C ALA A 145 22.24 -0.62 -13.09
N GLY A 146 21.65 0.58 -13.16
CA GLY A 146 22.32 1.82 -13.58
C GLY A 146 23.22 2.44 -12.51
N ASN A 147 22.91 2.22 -11.23
CA ASN A 147 23.57 2.79 -10.07
C ASN A 147 24.00 1.68 -9.09
N PRO A 148 25.08 0.94 -9.39
CA PRO A 148 25.56 -0.14 -8.52
C PRO A 148 26.18 0.45 -7.25
N CYS A 149 25.32 0.80 -6.28
CA CYS A 149 25.71 1.37 -4.99
C CYS A 149 25.59 0.36 -3.84
N ILE A 150 24.99 -0.81 -4.07
CA ILE A 150 24.82 -1.90 -3.09
C ILE A 150 25.27 -3.23 -3.68
N ALA A 151 25.71 -4.15 -2.81
CA ALA A 151 26.11 -5.50 -3.20
C ALA A 151 24.96 -6.27 -3.85
N ARG A 152 25.24 -6.98 -4.95
CA ARG A 152 24.22 -7.76 -5.68
C ARG A 152 23.54 -8.85 -4.82
N SER A 153 24.26 -9.39 -3.83
CA SER A 153 23.71 -10.35 -2.88
C SER A 153 22.62 -9.74 -1.99
N GLU A 154 22.69 -8.43 -1.71
CA GLU A 154 21.74 -7.72 -0.86
C GLU A 154 20.49 -7.27 -1.65
N THR A 155 20.58 -7.14 -2.97
CA THR A 155 19.44 -6.78 -3.84
C THR A 155 18.71 -7.98 -4.43
N GLY A 156 19.18 -9.21 -4.16
CA GLY A 156 18.56 -10.45 -4.64
C GLY A 156 17.12 -10.67 -4.16
N PHE A 157 16.67 -9.97 -3.11
CA PHE A 157 15.28 -10.03 -2.68
C PHE A 157 14.30 -9.55 -3.77
N LEU A 158 14.73 -8.66 -4.66
CA LEU A 158 13.91 -8.15 -5.76
C LEU A 158 13.56 -9.20 -6.82
N GLN A 159 14.23 -10.36 -6.82
CA GLN A 159 13.93 -11.48 -7.72
C GLN A 159 12.70 -12.29 -7.27
N HIS A 160 12.20 -12.05 -6.06
CA HIS A 160 11.08 -12.79 -5.49
C HIS A 160 9.76 -12.05 -5.71
N GLU A 161 9.35 -11.84 -6.96
CA GLU A 161 8.20 -11.00 -7.33
C GLU A 161 6.93 -11.33 -6.53
N ASP A 162 6.61 -12.62 -6.39
CA ASP A 162 5.44 -13.11 -5.63
C ASP A 162 5.51 -12.90 -4.11
N ASP A 163 6.68 -12.52 -3.57
CA ASP A 163 6.93 -12.34 -2.14
C ASP A 163 7.31 -10.88 -1.81
N LEU A 164 7.09 -9.94 -2.73
CA LEU A 164 7.30 -8.52 -2.49
C LEU A 164 6.02 -7.85 -1.95
N MET A 165 6.21 -6.95 -0.99
CA MET A 165 5.16 -6.14 -0.37
C MET A 165 5.49 -4.65 -0.45
N THR A 166 4.46 -3.80 -0.48
CA THR A 166 4.59 -2.35 -0.36
C THR A 166 4.15 -1.89 1.04
N LEU A 167 4.92 -1.00 1.66
CA LEU A 167 4.49 -0.35 2.91
C LEU A 167 3.49 0.78 2.68
N PHE A 168 3.37 1.24 1.44
CA PHE A 168 2.42 2.25 1.05
C PHE A 168 1.19 1.60 0.44
N SER A 169 0.03 1.77 1.10
CA SER A 169 -1.28 1.53 0.49
C SER A 169 -1.77 2.85 -0.07
N SER A 170 -2.13 2.86 -1.36
CA SER A 170 -2.81 4.02 -1.94
C SER A 170 -4.24 3.98 -1.43
N GLU A 171 -4.53 4.83 -0.44
CA GLU A 171 -5.83 4.91 0.26
C GLU A 171 -7.02 5.09 -0.72
N ASP A 172 -6.74 5.62 -1.91
CA ASP A 172 -7.64 5.67 -3.03
C ASP A 172 -7.60 4.38 -3.87
N GLY A 173 -8.02 3.27 -3.28
CA GLY A 173 -8.18 1.99 -3.97
C GLY A 173 -9.22 2.01 -5.11
N THR A 174 -9.92 3.13 -5.32
CA THR A 174 -10.98 3.28 -6.32
C THR A 174 -10.48 3.23 -7.75
N THR A 175 -9.18 3.29 -8.04
CA THR A 175 -8.70 3.45 -9.42
C THR A 175 -7.67 2.42 -9.87
N MET A 176 -7.35 1.41 -9.05
CA MET A 176 -6.13 0.58 -9.13
C MET A 176 -5.86 -0.18 -10.46
N TYR A 177 -6.88 -0.67 -11.17
CA TYR A 177 -6.68 -1.38 -12.46
C TYR A 177 -6.80 -0.45 -13.67
N LEU A 178 -7.71 0.53 -13.60
CA LEU A 178 -7.87 1.53 -14.65
C LEU A 178 -6.74 2.55 -14.63
N GLU A 179 -6.17 2.86 -13.46
CA GLU A 179 -4.99 3.72 -13.33
C GLU A 179 -3.81 3.14 -14.08
N GLY A 180 -3.46 1.86 -13.93
CA GLY A 180 -2.33 1.29 -14.69
C GLY A 180 -2.50 1.41 -16.21
N TRP A 181 -3.70 1.10 -16.71
CA TRP A 181 -3.98 1.19 -18.16
C TRP A 181 -4.09 2.63 -18.66
N VAL A 182 -4.81 3.49 -17.93
CA VAL A 182 -4.96 4.92 -18.25
C VAL A 182 -3.61 5.60 -18.12
N GLU A 183 -2.84 5.36 -17.06
CA GLU A 183 -1.50 5.89 -16.84
C GLU A 183 -0.55 5.44 -17.95
N ASP A 184 -0.53 4.17 -18.34
CA ASP A 184 0.32 3.71 -19.45
C ASP A 184 -0.10 4.31 -20.80
N LYS A 185 -1.39 4.57 -21.02
CA LYS A 185 -1.91 5.26 -22.21
C LYS A 185 -1.62 6.76 -22.17
N LEU A 186 -1.79 7.40 -21.02
CA LEU A 186 -1.63 8.83 -20.78
C LEU A 186 -0.14 9.21 -20.82
N ILE A 187 0.73 8.39 -20.24
CA ILE A 187 2.20 8.50 -20.36
C ILE A 187 2.62 8.32 -21.81
N ARG A 188 2.03 7.37 -22.55
CA ARG A 188 2.29 7.23 -24.00
C ARG A 188 1.83 8.45 -24.80
N LEU A 189 0.61 8.96 -24.55
CA LEU A 189 0.04 10.10 -25.26
C LEU A 189 0.74 11.43 -24.94
N PHE A 190 1.08 11.66 -23.67
CA PHE A 190 1.61 12.93 -23.15
C PHE A 190 3.09 12.85 -22.77
N SER A 191 3.83 11.86 -23.27
CA SER A 191 5.24 11.59 -22.92
C SER A 191 6.14 12.83 -22.97
N ARG A 192 5.96 13.71 -23.98
CA ARG A 192 6.73 14.95 -24.13
C ARG A 192 6.47 15.98 -23.02
N SER A 193 5.21 16.15 -22.60
CA SER A 193 4.83 17.10 -21.53
C SER A 193 4.92 16.50 -20.13
N TYR A 194 4.94 15.16 -20.02
CA TYR A 194 5.13 14.39 -18.81
C TYR A 194 6.62 14.39 -18.39
N LYS A 195 7.52 14.18 -19.36
CA LYS A 195 8.97 14.18 -19.15
C LYS A 195 9.53 15.55 -18.75
N SER A 196 8.89 16.65 -19.15
CA SER A 196 9.32 18.02 -18.80
C SER A 196 8.88 18.46 -17.40
N ARG A 197 8.01 17.71 -16.70
CA ARG A 197 7.44 18.08 -15.40
C ARG A 197 7.83 17.17 -14.24
N CYS A 198 8.68 16.17 -14.50
CA CYS A 198 9.33 15.41 -13.44
C CYS A 198 10.54 16.21 -12.95
N GLU A 199 10.61 16.55 -11.67
CA GLU A 199 11.88 16.98 -11.08
C GLU A 199 12.83 15.78 -11.08
N ALA A 200 14.01 15.96 -11.67
CA ALA A 200 15.06 14.95 -11.71
C ALA A 200 15.74 14.85 -10.34
N LEU A 201 15.05 14.25 -9.35
CA LEU A 201 15.64 13.82 -8.08
C LEU A 201 16.83 12.87 -8.30
N SER A 202 16.77 12.12 -9.41
CA SER A 202 17.85 11.28 -9.94
C SER A 202 18.25 11.81 -11.32
N ARG A 203 19.56 11.81 -11.61
CA ARG A 203 20.12 12.08 -12.95
C ARG A 203 19.91 10.92 -13.91
N ASP A 204 19.42 9.77 -13.44
CA ASP A 204 19.23 8.58 -14.25
C ASP A 204 17.96 8.67 -15.13
N PRO A 205 18.09 8.63 -16.47
CA PRO A 205 16.96 8.70 -17.40
C PRO A 205 16.03 7.46 -17.35
N MET A 206 16.42 6.39 -16.65
CA MET A 206 15.66 5.14 -16.52
C MET A 206 14.68 5.13 -15.34
N VAL A 207 14.71 6.14 -14.47
CA VAL A 207 13.76 6.27 -13.36
C VAL A 207 12.93 7.53 -13.49
N TYR A 208 11.68 7.34 -13.89
CA TYR A 208 10.66 8.38 -13.77
C TYR A 208 9.97 8.22 -12.44
N ILE A 209 10.35 9.06 -11.48
CA ILE A 209 9.62 9.24 -10.23
C ILE A 209 8.52 10.26 -10.54
N PRO A 210 7.26 9.86 -10.70
CA PRO A 210 6.18 10.82 -10.92
C PRO A 210 6.08 11.68 -9.67
N ARG A 211 6.22 13.00 -9.79
CA ARG A 211 5.89 13.90 -8.69
C ARG A 211 4.37 13.99 -8.59
N ASP A 212 3.87 13.48 -7.47
CA ASP A 212 2.52 13.56 -6.93
C ASP A 212 1.31 13.91 -7.82
N SER A 213 0.30 13.04 -7.66
CA SER A 213 -1.13 13.31 -7.70
C SER A 213 -1.76 13.77 -9.02
N LEU A 214 -1.11 14.47 -9.94
CA LEU A 214 -1.80 15.01 -11.12
C LEU A 214 -2.27 13.92 -12.08
N VAL A 215 -1.47 12.87 -12.29
CA VAL A 215 -1.88 11.70 -13.09
C VAL A 215 -3.08 11.02 -12.46
N VAL A 216 -3.06 10.88 -11.15
CA VAL A 216 -4.13 10.30 -10.35
C VAL A 216 -5.40 11.17 -10.43
N HIS A 217 -5.26 12.50 -10.31
CA HIS A 217 -6.37 13.45 -10.49
C HIS A 217 -6.93 13.45 -11.91
N ILE A 218 -6.08 13.31 -12.94
CA ILE A 218 -6.51 13.20 -14.35
C ILE A 218 -7.24 11.87 -14.57
N ALA A 219 -6.72 10.77 -14.03
CA ALA A 219 -7.36 9.46 -14.10
C ALA A 219 -8.73 9.48 -13.40
N ARG A 220 -8.82 10.10 -12.22
CA ARG A 220 -10.09 10.32 -11.51
C ARG A 220 -11.04 11.23 -12.28
N GLY A 221 -10.53 12.29 -12.89
CA GLY A 221 -11.33 13.20 -13.74
C GLY A 221 -11.92 12.47 -14.95
N LEU A 222 -11.12 11.65 -15.63
CA LEU A 222 -11.57 10.80 -16.74
C LEU A 222 -12.62 9.77 -16.28
N LEU A 223 -12.42 9.15 -15.11
CA LEU A 223 -13.37 8.21 -14.52
C LEU A 223 -14.71 8.90 -14.20
N GLY A 224 -14.66 10.08 -13.59
CA GLY A 224 -15.85 10.88 -13.29
C GLY A 224 -16.59 11.30 -14.56
N LEU A 225 -15.86 11.70 -15.60
CA LEU A 225 -16.45 12.03 -16.90
C LEU A 225 -17.14 10.82 -17.53
N LEU A 226 -16.54 9.63 -17.45
CA LEU A 226 -17.14 8.40 -17.96
C LEU A 226 -18.41 8.03 -17.17
N ALA A 227 -18.42 8.22 -15.85
CA ALA A 227 -19.60 8.03 -15.02
C ALA A 227 -20.75 8.97 -15.42
N ILE A 228 -20.45 10.23 -15.72
CA ILE A 228 -21.43 11.21 -16.22
C ILE A 228 -22.01 10.75 -17.57
N ILE A 229 -21.18 10.26 -18.48
CA ILE A 229 -21.63 9.72 -19.78
C ILE A 229 -22.58 8.53 -19.56
N PHE A 230 -22.26 7.61 -18.65
CA PHE A 230 -23.17 6.52 -18.32
C PHE A 230 -24.48 7.01 -17.71
N ILE A 231 -24.47 8.06 -16.89
CA ILE A 231 -25.69 8.58 -16.28
C ILE A 231 -26.59 9.28 -17.32
N ILE A 232 -26.01 10.16 -18.14
CA ILE A 232 -26.77 11.05 -19.03
C ILE A 232 -27.01 10.42 -20.41
N GLY A 233 -26.06 9.66 -20.93
CA GLY A 233 -26.10 9.12 -22.29
C GLY A 233 -27.38 8.32 -22.61
N PRO A 234 -27.81 7.39 -21.75
CA PRO A 234 -29.01 6.58 -22.01
C PRO A 234 -30.31 7.38 -21.92
N VAL A 235 -30.34 8.44 -21.10
CA VAL A 235 -31.49 9.37 -21.03
C VAL A 235 -31.64 10.09 -22.37
N ILE A 236 -30.53 10.59 -22.94
CA ILE A 236 -30.53 11.23 -24.25
C ILE A 236 -30.91 10.23 -25.34
N ALA A 237 -30.33 9.02 -25.32
CA ALA A 237 -30.63 7.98 -26.31
C ALA A 237 -32.11 7.57 -26.30
N CYS A 238 -32.73 7.45 -25.12
CA CYS A 238 -34.15 7.10 -24.99
C CYS A 238 -35.07 8.20 -25.55
N ASN A 239 -34.65 9.48 -25.52
CA ASN A 239 -35.43 10.59 -26.07
C ASN A 239 -35.63 10.44 -27.60
N TYR A 240 -34.61 9.97 -28.32
CA TYR A 240 -34.68 9.79 -29.78
C TYR A 240 -35.34 8.47 -30.22
N LEU A 241 -35.61 7.54 -29.28
CA LEU A 241 -36.20 6.25 -29.60
C LEU A 241 -37.70 6.29 -29.41
N GLU A 242 -38.45 5.96 -30.46
CA GLU A 242 -39.92 5.93 -30.43
C GLU A 242 -40.48 4.59 -29.91
N SER A 243 -39.73 3.49 -30.09
CA SER A 243 -40.18 2.14 -29.71
C SER A 243 -39.89 1.80 -28.25
N MET A 244 -40.92 1.38 -27.50
CA MET A 244 -40.81 0.95 -26.11
C MET A 244 -39.78 -0.17 -25.90
N LEU A 245 -39.73 -1.14 -26.82
CA LEU A 245 -38.79 -2.26 -26.75
C LEU A 245 -37.34 -1.77 -26.91
N SER A 246 -37.11 -0.80 -27.81
CA SER A 246 -35.78 -0.22 -28.02
C SER A 246 -35.29 0.54 -26.79
N ARG A 247 -36.17 1.29 -26.12
CA ARG A 247 -35.83 1.99 -24.88
C ARG A 247 -35.49 1.01 -23.75
N LEU A 248 -36.24 -0.09 -23.60
CA LEU A 248 -35.94 -1.14 -22.61
C LEU A 248 -34.57 -1.78 -22.85
N ILE A 249 -34.21 -2.09 -24.10
CA ILE A 249 -32.89 -2.64 -24.43
C ILE A 249 -31.78 -1.66 -24.03
N VAL A 250 -31.95 -0.37 -24.34
CA VAL A 250 -30.95 0.67 -24.00
C VAL A 250 -30.75 0.77 -22.49
N ILE A 251 -31.83 0.73 -21.68
CA ILE A 251 -31.70 0.72 -20.22
C ILE A 251 -30.93 -0.51 -19.75
N THR A 252 -31.37 -1.71 -20.13
CA THR A 252 -30.75 -2.94 -19.64
C THR A 252 -29.27 -2.99 -20.02
N ALA A 253 -28.92 -2.62 -21.25
CA ALA A 253 -27.54 -2.55 -21.70
C ALA A 253 -26.74 -1.51 -20.90
N SER A 254 -27.30 -0.31 -20.69
CA SER A 254 -26.62 0.77 -19.99
C SER A 254 -26.43 0.49 -18.50
N THR A 255 -27.43 -0.10 -17.83
CA THR A 255 -27.32 -0.56 -16.43
C THR A 255 -26.27 -1.65 -16.29
N THR A 256 -26.23 -2.61 -17.22
CA THR A 256 -25.20 -3.65 -17.21
C THR A 256 -23.80 -3.06 -17.39
N LEU A 257 -23.63 -2.13 -18.33
CA LEU A 257 -22.36 -1.44 -18.57
C LEU A 257 -21.94 -0.58 -17.38
N PHE A 258 -22.86 0.15 -16.75
CA PHE A 258 -22.59 0.97 -15.57
C PHE A 258 -22.16 0.13 -14.38
N ILE A 259 -22.86 -0.97 -14.10
CA ILE A 259 -22.48 -1.91 -13.04
C ILE A 259 -21.12 -2.53 -13.35
N GLY A 260 -20.89 -2.97 -14.60
CA GLY A 260 -19.59 -3.49 -15.03
C GLY A 260 -18.47 -2.47 -14.85
N PHE A 261 -18.73 -1.20 -15.18
CA PHE A 261 -17.80 -0.10 -14.96
C PHE A 261 -17.51 0.13 -13.48
N LEU A 262 -18.50 0.09 -12.60
CA LEU A 262 -18.27 0.19 -11.15
C LEU A 262 -17.49 -1.00 -10.61
N LEU A 263 -17.77 -2.22 -11.08
CA LEU A 263 -17.06 -3.44 -10.64
C LEU A 263 -15.60 -3.47 -11.08
N ILE A 264 -15.30 -3.03 -12.30
CA ILE A 264 -13.94 -3.01 -12.84
C ILE A 264 -13.18 -1.78 -12.33
N GLY A 265 -13.89 -0.66 -12.26
CA GLY A 265 -13.32 0.67 -12.10
C GLY A 265 -13.40 1.23 -10.69
N THR A 266 -13.93 0.50 -9.70
CA THR A 266 -13.96 0.92 -8.29
C THR A 266 -13.77 -0.27 -7.34
N ARG A 267 -13.28 -0.02 -6.12
CA ARG A 267 -13.26 -0.98 -5.00
C ARG A 267 -14.55 -0.93 -4.17
N ALA A 268 -15.68 -0.57 -4.77
CA ALA A 268 -16.96 -0.53 -4.07
C ALA A 268 -17.34 -1.93 -3.59
N LYS A 269 -17.89 -2.02 -2.38
CA LYS A 269 -18.40 -3.30 -1.87
C LYS A 269 -19.51 -3.79 -2.78
N THR A 270 -19.68 -5.10 -2.90
CA THR A 270 -20.77 -5.69 -3.72
C THR A 270 -22.14 -5.07 -3.40
N VAL A 271 -22.39 -4.78 -2.11
CA VAL A 271 -23.62 -4.12 -1.66
C VAL A 271 -23.74 -2.68 -2.19
N GLU A 272 -22.66 -1.90 -2.18
CA GLU A 272 -22.65 -0.52 -2.68
C GLU A 272 -22.89 -0.48 -4.19
N VAL A 273 -22.28 -1.42 -4.94
CA VAL A 273 -22.50 -1.55 -6.40
C VAL A 273 -23.94 -1.93 -6.70
N LEU A 274 -24.53 -2.86 -5.94
CA LEU A 274 -25.92 -3.26 -6.12
C LEU A 274 -26.89 -2.11 -5.82
N VAL A 275 -26.64 -1.34 -4.75
CA VAL A 275 -27.45 -0.15 -4.41
C VAL A 275 -27.35 0.91 -5.50
N ALA A 276 -26.14 1.22 -5.98
CA ALA A 276 -25.93 2.18 -7.06
C ALA A 276 -26.59 1.71 -8.37
N GLY A 277 -26.47 0.43 -8.71
CA GLY A 277 -27.11 -0.17 -9.88
C GLY A 277 -28.63 -0.12 -9.82
N ALA A 278 -29.22 -0.44 -8.66
CA ALA A 278 -30.67 -0.37 -8.45
C ALA A 278 -31.20 1.07 -8.54
N ALA A 279 -30.50 2.03 -7.91
CA ALA A 279 -30.85 3.45 -7.99
C ALA A 279 -30.80 3.96 -9.44
N TYR A 280 -29.73 3.61 -10.17
CA TYR A 280 -29.55 3.98 -11.57
C TYR A 280 -30.64 3.39 -12.49
N ALA A 281 -30.94 2.10 -12.33
CA ALA A 281 -32.02 1.45 -13.07
C ALA A 281 -33.37 2.11 -12.80
N THR A 282 -33.66 2.42 -11.52
CA THR A 282 -34.90 3.10 -11.12
C THR A 282 -35.02 4.46 -11.81
N VAL A 283 -33.99 5.30 -11.76
CA VAL A 283 -33.97 6.62 -12.41
C VAL A 283 -34.27 6.50 -13.91
N LEU A 284 -33.60 5.59 -14.61
CA LEU A 284 -33.83 5.37 -16.05
C LEU A 284 -35.26 4.91 -16.35
N THR A 285 -35.80 3.97 -15.56
CA THR A 285 -37.18 3.50 -15.76
C THR A 285 -38.22 4.59 -15.55
N VAL A 286 -38.03 5.46 -14.55
CA VAL A 286 -38.94 6.59 -14.30
C VAL A 286 -38.97 7.55 -15.49
N PHE A 287 -37.81 7.89 -16.06
CA PHE A 287 -37.72 8.77 -17.22
C PHE A 287 -38.48 8.23 -18.45
N ILE A 288 -38.48 6.91 -18.66
CA ILE A 288 -39.29 6.30 -19.72
C ILE A 288 -40.78 6.38 -19.42
N THR A 289 -41.18 6.12 -18.18
CA THR A 289 -42.62 6.10 -17.83
C THR A 289 -43.29 7.47 -17.90
N GLN A 290 -42.51 8.56 -17.90
CA GLN A 290 -43.00 9.94 -18.03
C GLN A 290 -42.94 10.52 -19.45
N GLN A 291 -42.47 9.75 -20.45
CA GLN A 291 -42.43 10.13 -21.86
C GLN A 291 -43.32 9.23 -22.72
#